data_AF-A0A9X2FU84-F1
#
_entry.id   AF-A0A9X2FU84-F1
#
_cell.length_a   1.000
_cell.length_b   1.000
_cell.length_c   1.000
_cell.angle_alpha   90.00
_cell.angle_beta   90.00
_cell.angle_gamma   90.00
#
_symmetry.space_group_name_H-M   'P 1'
#
loop_
_entity.id
_entity.type
_entity.pdbx_description
1 polymer ?
#
loop_
_entity_poly.entity_id
_entity_poly.type
_entity_poly.pdbx_seq_one_letter_code
_entity_poly.pdbx_strand_id
1 'polypeptide(L)'
;MRLATWNVAWFDRLFDDAGQPQHDMGDSARYGITRAQQLDGIAHVMHALDADGIVVVEAPDTGGKRDGVRALETFAAQAGLRTREALIGFRSHTQQEIAFLYDPDRLRARHDPRASASAPRFDLHAGKGDSRIAWSKPPLELVVEAEGAVLRLIGVHAKSKAPHGADDARDLQRIAVENRRKQLAQCGWLRARIEDHLDAGDSLVVMGDFNDGPGLDAQERLFGRSGIEIVLGEEAPPERRLHDPHARLALAHPMAAQPATARFAVPPDWRILSALLDYAMISPDLCACGPRWRIWHPFDDPEIYADAKLSAALLAASDHFPVTLDLDLSGKPVPAA
;
A
#
# COMPACT_ATOMS: atom_id res chain seq x y z
N MET A 1 4.92 15.35 10.64
CA MET A 1 4.76 14.75 9.30
C MET A 1 3.58 13.79 9.25
N ARG A 2 2.76 13.82 8.19
CA ARG A 2 1.69 12.83 7.92
C ARG A 2 1.97 12.06 6.64
N LEU A 3 2.03 10.73 6.72
CA LEU A 3 2.07 9.84 5.58
C LEU A 3 0.74 9.08 5.45
N ALA A 4 0.40 8.66 4.24
CA ALA A 4 -0.75 7.81 3.98
C ALA A 4 -0.40 6.67 3.02
N THR A 5 -1.13 5.58 3.09
CA THR A 5 -1.21 4.58 2.02
C THR A 5 -2.66 4.39 1.61
N TRP A 6 -2.90 4.23 0.32
CA TRP A 6 -4.24 3.99 -0.19
C TRP A 6 -4.23 3.22 -1.52
N ASN A 7 -4.90 2.07 -1.55
CA ASN A 7 -5.29 1.43 -2.81
C ASN A 7 -6.51 2.17 -3.39
N VAL A 8 -6.31 2.81 -4.54
CA VAL A 8 -7.32 3.69 -5.15
C VAL A 8 -8.27 2.92 -6.09
N ALA A 9 -8.04 1.62 -6.29
CA ALA A 9 -8.83 0.71 -7.13
C ALA A 9 -8.96 1.19 -8.59
N TRP A 10 -8.13 0.63 -9.46
CA TRP A 10 -8.18 0.88 -10.91
C TRP A 10 -7.94 2.34 -11.33
N PHE A 11 -7.08 3.07 -10.62
CA PHE A 11 -6.91 4.51 -10.86
C PHE A 11 -6.50 4.82 -12.31
N ASP A 12 -5.69 3.96 -12.92
CA ASP A 12 -5.31 4.01 -14.34
C ASP A 12 -6.49 4.13 -15.32
N ARG A 13 -7.66 3.55 -15.01
CA ARG A 13 -8.85 3.58 -15.87
C ARG A 13 -9.52 4.95 -15.93
N LEU A 14 -9.15 5.85 -15.02
CA LEU A 14 -9.68 7.20 -14.94
C LEU A 14 -8.93 8.18 -15.83
N PHE A 15 -7.90 7.74 -16.55
CA PHE A 15 -7.05 8.58 -17.38
C PHE A 15 -7.03 8.12 -18.83
N ASP A 16 -6.89 9.06 -19.76
CA ASP A 16 -6.54 8.73 -21.14
C ASP A 16 -5.03 8.41 -21.30
N ASP A 17 -4.60 8.06 -22.52
CA ASP A 17 -3.20 7.77 -22.82
C ASP A 17 -2.27 8.98 -22.62
N ALA A 18 -2.81 10.20 -22.66
CA ALA A 18 -2.06 11.44 -22.42
C ALA A 18 -1.94 11.79 -20.93
N GLY A 19 -2.52 10.99 -20.03
CA GLY A 19 -2.55 11.24 -18.60
C GLY A 19 -3.56 12.30 -18.19
N GLN A 20 -4.58 12.59 -19.02
CA GLN A 20 -5.66 13.49 -18.66
C GLN A 20 -6.76 12.73 -17.90
N PRO A 21 -7.19 13.21 -16.71
CA PRO A 21 -8.37 12.68 -16.04
C PRO A 21 -9.60 12.76 -16.93
N GLN A 22 -10.34 11.66 -17.03
CA GLN A 22 -11.57 11.56 -17.82
C GLN A 22 -12.78 11.77 -16.92
N HIS A 23 -13.11 13.05 -16.67
CA HIS A 23 -14.24 13.46 -15.84
C HIS A 23 -15.56 13.36 -16.63
N ASP A 24 -16.06 12.13 -16.78
CA ASP A 24 -17.31 11.85 -17.47
C ASP A 24 -18.11 10.72 -16.81
N MET A 25 -19.28 10.42 -17.39
CA MET A 25 -20.19 9.38 -16.90
C MET A 25 -19.80 7.97 -17.38
N GLY A 26 -18.58 7.78 -17.89
CA GLY A 26 -18.07 6.50 -18.36
C GLY A 26 -17.82 5.50 -17.22
N ASP A 27 -17.55 4.25 -17.61
CA ASP A 27 -17.26 3.15 -16.67
C ASP A 27 -15.92 3.37 -15.97
N SER A 28 -15.94 3.30 -14.64
CA SER A 28 -14.76 3.45 -13.79
C SER A 28 -14.10 2.11 -13.43
N ALA A 29 -14.64 1.00 -13.93
CA ALA A 29 -14.36 -0.38 -13.52
C ALA A 29 -14.86 -0.71 -12.10
N ARG A 30 -15.52 0.23 -11.40
CA ARG A 30 -16.24 -0.02 -10.14
C ARG A 30 -17.74 -0.10 -10.40
N TYR A 31 -18.39 -1.11 -9.82
CA TYR A 31 -19.81 -1.34 -10.04
C TYR A 31 -20.67 -0.16 -9.58
N GLY A 32 -21.44 0.42 -10.51
CA GLY A 32 -22.37 1.51 -10.22
C GLY A 32 -21.72 2.87 -9.96
N ILE A 33 -20.41 3.01 -10.23
CA ILE A 33 -19.67 4.25 -10.06
C ILE A 33 -19.12 4.71 -11.42
N THR A 34 -19.34 5.98 -11.74
CA THR A 34 -18.79 6.61 -12.95
C THR A 34 -17.40 7.17 -12.71
N ARG A 35 -16.63 7.41 -13.78
CA ARG A 35 -15.30 8.01 -13.68
C ARG A 35 -15.31 9.37 -12.99
N ALA A 36 -16.27 10.23 -13.32
CA ALA A 36 -16.47 11.53 -12.66
C ALA A 36 -16.67 11.36 -11.14
N GLN A 37 -17.59 10.46 -10.73
CA GLN A 37 -17.84 10.20 -9.30
C GLN A 37 -16.60 9.66 -8.58
N GLN A 38 -15.86 8.75 -9.20
CA GLN A 38 -14.65 8.19 -8.61
C GLN A 38 -13.56 9.27 -8.49
N LEU A 39 -13.31 10.06 -9.54
CA LEU A 39 -12.34 11.16 -9.53
C LEU A 39 -12.67 12.21 -8.47
N ASP A 40 -13.94 12.63 -8.38
CA ASP A 40 -14.39 13.59 -7.37
C ASP A 40 -14.24 13.04 -5.95
N GLY A 41 -14.56 11.76 -5.76
CA GLY A 41 -14.35 11.06 -4.49
C GLY A 41 -12.88 11.01 -4.11
N ILE A 42 -12.00 10.64 -5.05
CA ILE A 42 -10.55 10.58 -4.83
C ILE A 42 -10.01 11.95 -4.45
N ALA A 43 -10.37 13.00 -5.19
CA ALA A 43 -9.93 14.36 -4.92
C ALA A 43 -10.39 14.83 -3.54
N HIS A 44 -11.66 14.60 -3.19
CA HIS A 44 -12.20 14.98 -1.88
C HIS A 44 -11.51 14.25 -0.73
N VAL A 45 -11.26 12.95 -0.87
CA VAL A 45 -10.54 12.15 0.13
C VAL A 45 -9.10 12.64 0.28
N MET A 46 -8.35 12.82 -0.81
CA MET A 46 -6.95 13.29 -0.74
C MET A 46 -6.82 14.67 -0.11
N HIS A 47 -7.79 15.56 -0.34
CA HIS A 47 -7.88 16.84 0.39
C HIS A 47 -8.10 16.64 1.89
N ALA A 48 -9.06 15.80 2.27
CA ALA A 48 -9.38 15.54 3.67
C ALA A 48 -8.24 14.86 4.43
N LEU A 49 -7.46 13.99 3.77
CA LEU A 49 -6.29 13.35 4.35
C LEU A 49 -5.26 14.40 4.81
N ASP A 50 -5.08 15.46 4.04
CA ASP A 50 -4.07 16.51 4.25
C ASP A 50 -2.69 15.91 4.55
N ALA A 51 -2.31 14.89 3.78
CA ALA A 51 -1.06 14.17 3.97
C ALA A 51 0.12 14.95 3.35
N ASP A 52 1.29 14.86 3.97
CA ASP A 52 2.54 15.35 3.38
C ASP A 52 3.02 14.41 2.25
N GLY A 53 2.68 13.11 2.32
CA GLY A 53 2.95 12.14 1.28
C GLY A 53 2.02 10.92 1.30
N ILE A 54 1.69 10.38 0.12
CA ILE A 54 0.73 9.29 -0.07
C ILE A 54 1.37 8.20 -0.94
N VAL A 55 1.50 6.98 -0.41
CA VAL A 55 1.72 5.77 -1.21
C VAL A 55 0.41 5.40 -1.89
N VAL A 56 0.34 5.65 -3.19
CA VAL A 56 -0.80 5.32 -4.03
C VAL A 56 -0.60 3.91 -4.60
N VAL A 57 -1.47 3.00 -4.20
CA VAL A 57 -1.51 1.63 -4.69
C VAL A 57 -2.56 1.53 -5.79
N GLU A 58 -2.26 0.77 -6.84
CA GLU A 58 -3.01 0.78 -8.10
C GLU A 58 -2.99 2.14 -8.80
N ALA A 59 -1.84 2.81 -8.72
CA ALA A 59 -1.57 4.05 -9.42
C ALA A 59 -1.62 3.85 -10.95
N PRO A 60 -1.80 4.96 -11.72
CA PRO A 60 -1.79 4.93 -13.17
C PRO A 60 -0.54 4.29 -13.77
N ASP A 61 -0.70 3.63 -14.92
CA ASP A 61 0.36 2.84 -15.54
C ASP A 61 1.51 3.72 -16.05
N THR A 62 2.73 3.18 -15.97
CA THR A 62 3.88 3.74 -16.68
C THR A 62 4.25 2.86 -17.89
N GLY A 63 4.57 3.48 -19.02
CA GLY A 63 5.16 2.87 -20.21
C GLY A 63 4.19 2.61 -21.37
N GLY A 64 4.76 2.19 -22.51
CA GLY A 64 4.03 2.26 -23.78
C GLY A 64 3.81 3.73 -24.15
N LYS A 65 2.54 4.16 -24.25
CA LYS A 65 2.17 5.58 -24.44
C LYS A 65 1.86 6.32 -23.13
N ARG A 66 1.73 5.58 -22.03
CA ARG A 66 1.29 6.10 -20.74
C ARG A 66 2.45 6.51 -19.84
N ASP A 67 2.17 7.48 -18.99
CA ASP A 67 3.10 8.04 -18.02
C ASP A 67 2.33 8.29 -16.72
N GLY A 68 2.57 7.42 -15.74
CA GLY A 68 1.84 7.44 -14.48
C GLY A 68 2.19 8.63 -13.59
N VAL A 69 3.43 9.13 -13.67
CA VAL A 69 3.85 10.34 -12.98
C VAL A 69 3.07 11.53 -13.52
N ARG A 70 3.09 11.72 -14.84
CA ARG A 70 2.33 12.81 -15.49
C ARG A 70 0.83 12.72 -15.19
N ALA A 71 0.26 11.52 -15.18
CA ALA A 71 -1.17 11.33 -14.87
C ALA A 71 -1.50 11.80 -13.44
N LEU A 72 -0.72 11.35 -12.45
CA LEU A 72 -0.90 11.72 -11.05
C LEU A 72 -0.69 13.22 -10.81
N GLU A 73 0.35 13.82 -11.40
CA GLU A 73 0.63 15.25 -11.26
C GLU A 73 -0.44 16.11 -11.95
N THR A 74 -0.94 15.67 -13.12
CA THR A 74 -2.06 16.34 -13.79
C THR A 74 -3.32 16.29 -12.95
N PHE A 75 -3.63 15.12 -12.37
CA PHE A 75 -4.76 14.98 -11.44
C PHE A 75 -4.58 15.88 -10.20
N ALA A 76 -3.42 15.85 -9.56
CA ALA A 76 -3.13 16.67 -8.39
C ALA A 76 -3.30 18.17 -8.68
N ALA A 77 -2.82 18.64 -9.83
CA ALA A 77 -2.97 20.02 -10.25
C ALA A 77 -4.44 20.41 -10.49
N GLN A 78 -5.22 19.55 -11.16
CA GLN A 78 -6.65 19.79 -11.42
C GLN A 78 -7.49 19.74 -10.14
N ALA A 79 -7.17 18.81 -9.24
CA ALA A 79 -7.83 18.67 -7.94
C ALA A 79 -7.39 19.76 -6.94
N GLY A 80 -6.25 20.43 -7.17
CA GLY A 80 -5.71 21.45 -6.27
C GLY A 80 -5.04 20.88 -5.02
N LEU A 81 -4.47 19.68 -5.11
CA LEU A 81 -3.82 19.00 -3.98
C LEU A 81 -2.48 19.66 -3.61
N ARG A 82 -2.13 19.60 -2.33
CA ARG A 82 -0.78 19.97 -1.86
C ARG A 82 0.29 18.96 -2.29
N THR A 83 -0.10 17.68 -2.40
CA THR A 83 0.75 16.61 -2.87
C THR A 83 0.84 16.64 -4.40
N ARG A 84 1.83 17.36 -4.93
CA ARG A 84 1.90 17.80 -6.33
C ARG A 84 3.04 17.18 -7.15
N GLU A 85 3.94 16.45 -6.53
CA GLU A 85 5.00 15.70 -7.22
C GLU A 85 4.80 14.20 -7.03
N ALA A 86 5.03 13.42 -8.09
CA ALA A 86 4.88 11.98 -8.07
C ALA A 86 6.19 11.25 -8.38
N LEU A 87 6.42 10.14 -7.69
CA LEU A 87 7.53 9.22 -7.92
C LEU A 87 7.01 7.81 -8.16
N ILE A 88 7.50 7.17 -9.22
CA ILE A 88 7.30 5.74 -9.48
C ILE A 88 8.68 5.08 -9.54
N GLY A 89 8.78 3.91 -8.93
CA GLY A 89 10.01 3.14 -8.83
C GLY A 89 10.20 2.23 -10.04
N PHE A 90 10.54 0.96 -9.79
CA PHE A 90 10.58 -0.02 -10.87
C PHE A 90 9.18 -0.29 -11.42
N ARG A 91 9.08 -0.24 -12.75
CA ARG A 91 7.84 -0.45 -13.50
C ARG A 91 7.21 -1.82 -13.20
N SER A 92 5.90 -1.83 -12.99
CA SER A 92 5.09 -3.05 -12.95
C SER A 92 5.17 -3.83 -14.27
N HIS A 93 5.14 -5.16 -14.17
CA HIS A 93 5.06 -6.06 -15.31
C HIS A 93 3.62 -6.35 -15.75
N THR A 94 2.63 -5.95 -14.96
CA THR A 94 1.22 -6.33 -15.14
C THR A 94 0.24 -5.16 -15.17
N GLN A 95 0.70 -3.91 -15.09
CA GLN A 95 -0.10 -2.68 -14.81
C GLN A 95 -0.30 -2.42 -13.31
N GLN A 96 -0.95 -1.31 -12.96
CA GLN A 96 -1.25 -0.85 -11.59
C GLN A 96 0.04 -0.61 -10.80
N GLU A 97 0.67 0.53 -11.06
CA GLU A 97 1.93 0.92 -10.42
C GLU A 97 1.75 1.15 -8.91
N ILE A 98 2.88 1.20 -8.21
CA ILE A 98 2.96 1.78 -6.86
C ILE A 98 3.65 3.13 -7.02
N ALA A 99 2.98 4.19 -6.60
CA ALA A 99 3.50 5.56 -6.69
C ALA A 99 3.57 6.21 -5.32
N PHE A 100 4.41 7.23 -5.19
CA PHE A 100 4.43 8.13 -4.05
C PHE A 100 4.12 9.55 -4.52
N LEU A 101 2.96 10.08 -4.11
CA LEU A 101 2.50 11.43 -4.39
C LEU A 101 2.74 12.29 -3.15
N TYR A 102 3.53 13.37 -3.25
CA TYR A 102 3.98 14.11 -2.07
C TYR A 102 3.99 15.62 -2.26
N ASP A 103 3.97 16.32 -1.13
CA ASP A 103 4.11 17.77 -1.04
C ASP A 103 5.60 18.15 -1.02
N PRO A 104 6.15 18.72 -2.10
CA PRO A 104 7.56 19.04 -2.20
C PRO A 104 7.98 20.25 -1.34
N ASP A 105 7.03 20.99 -0.75
CA ASP A 105 7.37 22.01 0.26
C ASP A 105 7.66 21.39 1.63
N ARG A 106 7.30 20.12 1.83
CA ARG A 106 7.42 19.41 3.11
C ARG A 106 8.41 18.26 3.03
N LEU A 107 8.42 17.55 1.90
CA LEU A 107 9.20 16.32 1.71
C LEU A 107 10.14 16.46 0.52
N ARG A 108 11.34 15.87 0.64
CA ARG A 108 12.17 15.52 -0.52
C ARG A 108 12.22 14.01 -0.62
N ALA A 109 11.78 13.45 -1.74
CA ALA A 109 11.77 12.02 -1.95
C ALA A 109 12.59 11.65 -3.18
N ARG A 110 13.27 10.51 -3.13
CA ARG A 110 13.94 9.91 -4.30
C ARG A 110 13.86 8.40 -4.24
N HIS A 111 13.70 7.79 -5.41
CA HIS A 111 13.82 6.33 -5.54
C HIS A 111 15.25 5.91 -5.22
N ASP A 112 15.43 5.05 -4.22
CA ASP A 112 16.73 4.56 -3.74
C ASP A 112 16.67 3.05 -3.43
N PRO A 113 16.51 2.19 -4.45
CA PRO A 113 16.44 0.75 -4.24
C PRO A 113 17.80 0.22 -3.76
N ARG A 114 17.78 -0.52 -2.65
CA ARG A 114 18.99 -1.19 -2.12
C ARG A 114 19.20 -2.52 -2.84
N ALA A 115 20.34 -3.16 -2.60
CA ALA A 115 20.62 -4.48 -3.13
C ALA A 115 21.34 -5.32 -2.07
N SER A 116 20.88 -6.55 -1.89
CA SER A 116 21.57 -7.57 -1.09
C SER A 116 21.40 -8.93 -1.75
N ALA A 117 22.17 -9.92 -1.30
CA ALA A 117 22.04 -11.28 -1.83
C ALA A 117 20.67 -11.91 -1.49
N SER A 118 20.11 -11.57 -0.33
CA SER A 118 18.81 -12.03 0.18
C SER A 118 17.63 -11.25 -0.41
N ALA A 119 17.84 -9.97 -0.77
CA ALA A 119 16.88 -9.12 -1.45
C ALA A 119 17.53 -8.42 -2.66
N PRO A 120 17.65 -9.10 -3.82
CA PRO A 120 18.22 -8.50 -5.02
C PRO A 120 17.31 -7.43 -5.63
N ARG A 121 17.90 -6.50 -6.38
CA ARG A 121 17.17 -5.46 -7.16
C ARG A 121 16.49 -6.05 -8.38
N PHE A 122 15.54 -5.29 -8.92
CA PHE A 122 14.70 -5.67 -10.05
C PHE A 122 15.25 -5.23 -11.43
N ASP A 123 16.17 -4.27 -11.46
CA ASP A 123 16.83 -3.78 -12.69
C ASP A 123 18.19 -4.45 -12.97
N LEU A 124 18.72 -5.20 -12.00
CA LEU A 124 19.85 -6.06 -12.24
C LEU A 124 19.31 -7.33 -12.91
N HIS A 125 19.50 -7.44 -14.22
CA HIS A 125 19.39 -8.72 -14.91
C HIS A 125 20.46 -9.66 -14.34
N ALA A 126 20.15 -10.32 -13.23
CA ALA A 126 21.01 -11.36 -12.69
C ALA A 126 21.14 -12.43 -13.77
N GLY A 127 22.33 -12.55 -14.37
CA GLY A 127 22.64 -13.65 -15.26
C GLY A 127 22.36 -14.95 -14.52
N LYS A 128 21.25 -15.63 -14.86
CA LYS A 128 20.84 -16.97 -14.38
C LYS A 128 21.17 -17.26 -12.90
N GLY A 129 21.04 -16.26 -12.03
CA GLY A 129 21.33 -16.35 -10.60
C GLY A 129 20.04 -16.28 -9.80
N ASP A 130 19.46 -17.47 -9.56
CA ASP A 130 18.49 -17.92 -8.55
C ASP A 130 17.59 -16.94 -7.73
N SER A 131 17.28 -15.73 -8.18
CA SER A 131 16.20 -14.94 -7.57
C SER A 131 14.85 -15.48 -8.04
N ARG A 132 14.45 -16.64 -7.50
CA ARG A 132 13.16 -17.31 -7.79
C ARG A 132 11.92 -16.51 -7.41
N ILE A 133 12.07 -15.35 -6.77
CA ILE A 133 10.96 -14.54 -6.24
C ILE A 133 10.61 -13.47 -7.27
N ALA A 134 9.49 -13.68 -7.96
CA ALA A 134 8.96 -12.73 -8.93
C ALA A 134 7.98 -11.76 -8.27
N TRP A 135 8.28 -10.47 -8.38
CA TRP A 135 7.33 -9.39 -8.09
C TRP A 135 6.71 -8.91 -9.40
N SER A 136 5.39 -9.04 -9.55
CA SER A 136 4.68 -8.43 -10.68
C SER A 136 4.63 -6.91 -10.55
N LYS A 137 4.55 -6.43 -9.31
CA LYS A 137 4.56 -5.02 -8.90
C LYS A 137 5.72 -4.84 -7.92
N PRO A 138 6.92 -4.48 -8.38
CA PRO A 138 8.08 -4.32 -7.51
C PRO A 138 7.82 -3.31 -6.38
N PRO A 139 8.26 -3.55 -5.14
CA PRO A 139 8.12 -2.58 -4.06
C PRO A 139 8.79 -1.24 -4.39
N LEU A 140 8.14 -0.14 -3.98
CA LEU A 140 8.64 1.22 -4.17
C LEU A 140 9.59 1.57 -3.03
N GLU A 141 10.90 1.47 -3.26
CA GLU A 141 11.93 1.78 -2.25
C GLU A 141 12.42 3.23 -2.36
N LEU A 142 12.11 4.04 -1.35
CA LEU A 142 12.45 5.46 -1.30
C LEU A 142 13.36 5.79 -0.12
N VAL A 143 14.11 6.88 -0.27
CA VAL A 143 14.50 7.71 0.87
C VAL A 143 13.66 8.99 0.84
N VAL A 144 13.20 9.41 2.02
CA VAL A 144 12.35 10.57 2.23
C VAL A 144 12.98 11.44 3.30
N GLU A 145 13.26 12.70 2.96
CA GLU A 145 13.75 13.72 3.90
C GLU A 145 12.58 14.61 4.32
N ALA A 146 12.41 14.80 5.63
CA ALA A 146 11.33 15.58 6.21
C ALA A 146 11.79 16.21 7.52
N GLU A 147 11.60 17.53 7.68
CA GLU A 147 11.90 18.25 8.93
C GLU A 147 13.35 18.02 9.44
N GLY A 148 14.31 17.82 8.52
CA GLY A 148 15.71 17.54 8.82
C GLY A 148 16.03 16.07 9.13
N ALA A 149 15.03 15.21 9.27
CA ALA A 149 15.19 13.78 9.42
C ALA A 149 15.20 13.07 8.05
N VAL A 150 15.85 11.91 8.01
CA VAL A 150 15.89 11.02 6.85
C VAL A 150 15.22 9.70 7.20
N LEU A 151 14.29 9.26 6.36
CA LEU A 151 13.53 8.02 6.52
C LEU A 151 13.66 7.15 5.28
N ARG A 152 13.59 5.84 5.47
CA ARG A 152 13.36 4.85 4.43
C ARG A 152 11.87 4.60 4.33
N LEU A 153 11.35 4.57 3.12
CA LEU A 153 9.96 4.20 2.85
C LEU A 153 9.91 3.07 1.84
N ILE A 154 9.13 2.02 2.12
CA ILE A 154 8.84 0.95 1.18
C ILE A 154 7.33 0.90 0.92
N GLY A 155 6.92 1.24 -0.31
CA GLY A 155 5.55 1.07 -0.80
C GLY A 155 5.30 -0.35 -1.29
N VAL A 156 4.20 -0.97 -0.88
CA VAL A 156 3.92 -2.41 -1.14
C VAL A 156 2.59 -2.63 -1.84
N HIS A 157 2.60 -3.52 -2.84
CA HIS A 157 1.40 -4.16 -3.40
C HIS A 157 1.71 -5.65 -3.58
N ALA A 158 1.45 -6.45 -2.55
CA ALA A 158 1.75 -7.88 -2.58
C ALA A 158 0.69 -8.68 -3.35
N LYS A 159 1.05 -9.87 -3.83
CA LYS A 159 0.17 -10.70 -4.67
C LYS A 159 -1.11 -11.11 -3.92
N SER A 160 -2.26 -10.82 -4.52
CA SER A 160 -3.56 -11.30 -4.03
C SER A 160 -3.68 -12.82 -3.94
N LYS A 161 -4.32 -13.29 -2.87
CA LYS A 161 -4.66 -14.71 -2.63
C LYS A 161 -5.80 -15.21 -3.52
N ALA A 162 -6.62 -14.31 -4.07
CA ALA A 162 -7.84 -14.66 -4.78
C ALA A 162 -7.54 -15.59 -5.99
N PRO A 163 -8.16 -16.79 -6.06
CA PRO A 163 -7.92 -17.74 -7.14
C PRO A 163 -8.74 -17.35 -8.37
N HIS A 164 -8.30 -16.32 -9.09
CA HIS A 164 -8.88 -15.98 -10.38
C HIS A 164 -8.46 -16.98 -11.47
N GLY A 165 -9.40 -17.29 -12.39
CA GLY A 165 -9.12 -18.14 -13.55
C GLY A 165 -9.14 -19.64 -13.31
N ALA A 166 -9.83 -20.10 -12.25
CA ALA A 166 -10.05 -21.52 -12.02
C ALA A 166 -11.27 -22.03 -12.81
N ASP A 167 -11.08 -23.13 -13.54
CA ASP A 167 -12.16 -23.78 -14.31
C ASP A 167 -12.99 -24.75 -13.44
N ASP A 168 -12.36 -25.37 -12.43
CA ASP A 168 -13.01 -26.29 -11.49
C ASP A 168 -12.48 -26.16 -10.04
N ALA A 169 -13.05 -26.92 -9.11
CA ALA A 169 -12.70 -26.89 -7.70
C ALA A 169 -11.25 -27.35 -7.39
N ARG A 170 -10.69 -28.26 -8.18
CA ARG A 170 -9.29 -28.73 -8.02
C ARG A 170 -8.33 -27.67 -8.53
N ASP A 171 -8.64 -27.05 -9.65
CA ASP A 171 -7.86 -25.93 -10.18
C ASP A 171 -7.92 -24.72 -9.26
N LEU A 172 -9.09 -24.44 -8.65
CA LEU A 172 -9.23 -23.39 -7.65
C LEU A 172 -8.29 -23.62 -6.47
N GLN A 173 -8.26 -24.84 -5.93
CA GLN A 173 -7.36 -25.20 -4.83
C GLN A 173 -5.88 -25.07 -5.24
N ARG A 174 -5.52 -25.56 -6.43
CA ARG A 174 -4.14 -25.49 -6.95
C ARG A 174 -3.69 -24.03 -7.12
N ILE A 175 -4.50 -23.20 -7.78
CA ILE A 175 -4.20 -21.78 -8.01
C ILE A 175 -4.11 -21.04 -6.67
N ALA A 176 -5.00 -21.30 -5.72
CA ALA A 176 -4.94 -20.70 -4.39
C ALA A 176 -3.61 -21.03 -3.67
N VAL A 177 -3.16 -22.28 -3.73
CA VAL A 177 -1.87 -22.72 -3.15
C VAL A 177 -0.70 -22.05 -3.85
N GLU A 178 -0.71 -21.96 -5.19
CA GLU A 178 0.34 -21.29 -5.96
C GLU A 178 0.41 -19.79 -5.67
N ASN A 179 -0.73 -19.10 -5.63
CA ASN A 179 -0.82 -17.68 -5.28
C ASN A 179 -0.29 -17.44 -3.87
N ARG A 180 -0.68 -18.29 -2.92
CA ARG A 180 -0.20 -18.20 -1.54
C ARG A 180 1.31 -18.40 -1.44
N ARG A 181 1.88 -19.39 -2.14
CA ARG A 181 3.34 -19.60 -2.18
C ARG A 181 4.08 -18.37 -2.73
N LYS A 182 3.56 -17.76 -3.81
CA LYS A 182 4.15 -16.54 -4.39
C LYS A 182 4.08 -15.38 -3.41
N GLN A 183 2.94 -15.17 -2.75
CA GLN A 183 2.77 -14.11 -1.75
C GLN A 183 3.73 -14.30 -0.56
N LEU A 184 3.83 -15.50 0.02
CA LEU A 184 4.76 -15.77 1.13
C LEU A 184 6.22 -15.58 0.72
N ALA A 185 6.58 -15.95 -0.51
CA ALA A 185 7.92 -15.68 -1.05
C ALA A 185 8.19 -14.18 -1.18
N GLN A 186 7.21 -13.39 -1.65
CA GLN A 186 7.28 -11.93 -1.69
C GLN A 186 7.45 -11.33 -0.29
N CYS A 187 6.65 -11.77 0.70
CA CYS A 187 6.80 -11.35 2.09
C CYS A 187 8.16 -11.72 2.69
N GLY A 188 8.73 -12.89 2.33
CA GLY A 188 10.07 -13.29 2.72
C GLY A 188 11.17 -12.40 2.13
N TRP A 189 11.06 -12.04 0.84
CA TRP A 189 11.95 -11.07 0.20
C TRP A 189 11.86 -9.70 0.88
N LEU A 190 10.63 -9.24 1.14
CA LEU A 190 10.40 -7.95 1.79
C LEU A 190 10.96 -7.94 3.21
N ARG A 191 10.78 -9.04 3.95
CA ARG A 191 11.40 -9.17 5.27
C ARG A 191 12.91 -9.11 5.19
N ALA A 192 13.55 -9.78 4.24
CA ALA A 192 14.99 -9.68 4.05
C ALA A 192 15.45 -8.23 3.78
N ARG A 193 14.73 -7.47 2.95
CA ARG A 193 15.02 -6.03 2.75
C ARG A 193 14.81 -5.21 4.04
N ILE A 194 13.79 -5.53 4.83
CA ILE A 194 13.56 -4.88 6.13
C ILE A 194 14.74 -5.14 7.07
N GLU A 195 15.23 -6.38 7.14
CA GLU A 195 16.41 -6.71 7.96
C GLU A 195 17.65 -5.91 7.53
N ASP A 196 17.89 -5.76 6.21
CA ASP A 196 19.01 -4.94 5.71
C ASP A 196 18.93 -3.49 6.23
N HIS A 197 17.73 -2.91 6.28
CA HIS A 197 17.51 -1.56 6.80
C HIS A 197 17.67 -1.49 8.32
N LEU A 198 17.12 -2.47 9.06
CA LEU A 198 17.28 -2.54 10.51
C LEU A 198 18.76 -2.72 10.90
N ASP A 199 19.53 -3.51 10.14
CA ASP A 199 20.97 -3.68 10.34
C ASP A 199 21.76 -2.41 10.04
N ALA A 200 21.32 -1.61 9.06
CA ALA A 200 21.89 -0.31 8.76
C ALA A 200 21.53 0.78 9.80
N GLY A 201 20.61 0.49 10.73
CA GLY A 201 20.07 1.46 11.68
C GLY A 201 19.14 2.48 11.03
N ASP A 202 18.58 2.15 9.86
CA ASP A 202 17.68 3.03 9.14
C ASP A 202 16.31 3.12 9.83
N SER A 203 15.76 4.33 9.88
CA SER A 203 14.39 4.58 10.29
C SER A 203 13.43 4.25 9.14
N LEU A 204 12.63 3.21 9.30
CA LEU A 204 11.91 2.57 8.20
C LEU A 204 10.40 2.64 8.39
N VAL A 205 9.71 3.04 7.33
CA VAL A 205 8.27 2.89 7.17
C VAL A 205 7.98 1.93 6.01
N VAL A 206 7.14 0.93 6.24
CA VAL A 206 6.66 0.00 5.22
C VAL A 206 5.14 0.11 5.17
N MET A 207 4.59 0.53 4.03
CA MET A 207 3.16 0.74 3.91
C MET A 207 2.63 0.34 2.53
N GLY A 208 1.37 -0.03 2.46
CA GLY A 208 0.79 -0.53 1.23
C GLY A 208 -0.31 -1.55 1.44
N ASP A 209 -0.74 -2.14 0.33
CA ASP A 209 -1.69 -3.24 0.28
C ASP A 209 -0.92 -4.58 0.26
N PHE A 210 -1.06 -5.35 1.32
CA PHE A 210 -0.42 -6.66 1.44
C PHE A 210 -1.27 -7.79 0.88
N ASN A 211 -2.53 -7.50 0.51
CA ASN A 211 -3.54 -8.49 0.15
C ASN A 211 -3.59 -9.67 1.16
N ASP A 212 -3.27 -9.39 2.41
CA ASP A 212 -3.15 -10.36 3.48
C ASP A 212 -3.65 -9.77 4.79
N GLY A 213 -4.43 -10.56 5.51
CA GLY A 213 -4.93 -10.24 6.84
C GLY A 213 -4.30 -11.18 7.86
N PRO A 214 -4.00 -10.74 9.09
CA PRO A 214 -3.57 -11.62 10.17
C PRO A 214 -4.71 -12.58 10.57
N GLY A 215 -4.39 -13.87 10.68
CA GLY A 215 -5.31 -14.87 11.21
C GLY A 215 -5.65 -15.96 10.19
N LEU A 216 -5.58 -17.19 10.69
CA LEU A 216 -5.54 -18.44 9.96
C LEU A 216 -6.79 -18.68 9.09
N ASP A 217 -6.76 -18.24 7.83
CA ASP A 217 -7.57 -18.86 6.78
C ASP A 217 -7.24 -20.37 6.70
N ALA A 218 -8.15 -21.19 6.15
CA ALA A 218 -7.99 -22.65 6.16
C ALA A 218 -6.69 -23.12 5.44
N GLN A 219 -6.16 -22.28 4.55
CA GLN A 219 -4.95 -22.47 3.78
C GLN A 219 -3.70 -22.02 4.56
N GLU A 220 -3.81 -21.03 5.45
CA GLU A 220 -2.73 -20.57 6.33
C GLU A 220 -2.25 -21.64 7.30
N ARG A 221 -3.16 -22.50 7.76
CA ARG A 221 -2.78 -23.69 8.55
C ARG A 221 -1.81 -24.62 7.81
N LEU A 222 -1.80 -24.60 6.48
CA LEU A 222 -0.89 -25.42 5.66
C LEU A 222 0.54 -24.86 5.64
N PHE A 223 0.70 -23.54 5.83
CA PHE A 223 1.99 -22.84 5.74
C PHE A 223 2.52 -22.32 7.08
N GLY A 224 1.70 -22.38 8.13
CA GLY A 224 2.09 -22.14 9.52
C GLY A 224 2.09 -20.67 9.95
N ARG A 225 2.01 -19.71 9.02
CA ARG A 225 1.98 -18.26 9.31
C ARG A 225 1.45 -17.43 8.14
N SER A 226 1.01 -16.22 8.47
CA SER A 226 0.63 -15.16 7.52
C SER A 226 1.84 -14.44 6.92
N GLY A 227 1.66 -13.81 5.75
CA GLY A 227 2.66 -12.92 5.18
C GLY A 227 2.91 -11.70 6.06
N ILE A 228 1.88 -11.25 6.80
CA ILE A 228 1.97 -10.17 7.78
C ILE A 228 2.88 -10.55 8.95
N GLU A 229 2.75 -11.74 9.53
CA GLU A 229 3.65 -12.23 10.59
C GLU A 229 5.11 -12.28 10.14
N ILE A 230 5.35 -12.66 8.87
CA ILE A 230 6.70 -12.67 8.27
C ILE A 230 7.26 -11.24 8.20
N VAL A 231 6.49 -10.28 7.69
CA VAL A 231 6.95 -8.90 7.48
C VAL A 231 7.16 -8.18 8.82
N LEU A 232 6.23 -8.34 9.77
CA LEU A 232 6.38 -7.82 11.13
C LEU A 232 7.59 -8.41 11.85
N GLY A 233 7.97 -9.64 11.50
CA GLY A 233 9.07 -10.36 12.11
C GLY A 233 8.68 -10.95 13.47
N GLU A 234 7.49 -11.57 13.59
CA GLU A 234 6.99 -12.10 14.87
C GLU A 234 7.91 -13.14 15.54
N GLU A 235 8.77 -13.81 14.77
CA GLU A 235 9.79 -14.73 15.28
C GLU A 235 11.11 -14.03 15.68
N ALA A 236 11.29 -12.77 15.33
CA ALA A 236 12.49 -12.00 15.65
C ALA A 236 12.42 -11.42 17.08
N PRO A 237 13.57 -11.02 17.67
CA PRO A 237 13.59 -10.26 18.92
C PRO A 237 12.76 -8.97 18.83
N PRO A 238 12.13 -8.48 19.92
CA PRO A 238 11.27 -7.29 19.90
C PRO A 238 11.89 -6.05 19.25
N GLU A 239 13.18 -5.84 19.43
CA GLU A 239 13.98 -4.74 18.87
C GLU A 239 14.16 -4.80 17.34
N ARG A 240 13.74 -5.90 16.70
CA ARG A 240 13.73 -6.06 15.24
C ARG A 240 12.32 -6.16 14.65
N ARG A 241 11.28 -6.11 15.48
CA ARG A 241 9.90 -6.22 15.02
C ARG A 241 9.41 -4.88 14.49
N LEU A 242 8.78 -4.89 13.33
CA LEU A 242 8.04 -3.70 12.92
C LEU A 242 6.77 -3.57 13.77
N HIS A 243 6.27 -2.34 13.88
CA HIS A 243 5.08 -2.02 14.66
C HIS A 243 3.96 -1.50 13.76
N ASP A 244 2.79 -2.14 13.85
CA ASP A 244 1.51 -1.62 13.39
C ASP A 244 0.45 -2.01 14.43
N PRO A 245 -0.33 -1.07 14.97
CA PRO A 245 -1.27 -1.35 16.06
C PRO A 245 -2.45 -2.23 15.60
N HIS A 246 -2.88 -2.10 14.35
CA HIS A 246 -4.02 -2.86 13.81
C HIS A 246 -3.62 -4.31 13.52
N ALA A 247 -2.43 -4.51 12.93
CA ALA A 247 -1.89 -5.85 12.70
C ALA A 247 -1.69 -6.59 14.03
N ARG A 248 -1.12 -5.91 15.04
CA ARG A 248 -0.93 -6.49 16.38
C ARG A 248 -2.24 -6.83 17.07
N LEU A 249 -3.25 -5.96 16.98
CA LEU A 249 -4.57 -6.21 17.56
C LEU A 249 -5.16 -7.50 16.97
N ALA A 250 -5.08 -7.63 15.65
CA ALA A 250 -5.68 -8.75 14.93
C ALA A 250 -4.92 -10.07 15.12
N LEU A 251 -3.58 -10.03 15.24
CA LEU A 251 -2.78 -11.20 15.63
C LEU A 251 -3.05 -11.64 17.07
N ALA A 252 -3.18 -10.69 18.00
CA ALA A 252 -3.41 -11.00 19.41
C ALA A 252 -4.83 -11.52 19.69
N HIS A 253 -5.83 -11.10 18.90
CA HIS A 253 -7.23 -11.42 19.13
C HIS A 253 -7.95 -11.84 17.84
N PRO A 254 -7.58 -12.96 17.19
CA PRO A 254 -8.10 -13.34 15.88
C PRO A 254 -9.61 -13.64 15.85
N MET A 255 -10.25 -13.81 17.00
CA MET A 255 -11.71 -14.02 17.13
C MET A 255 -12.50 -12.75 17.48
N ALA A 256 -11.84 -11.61 17.70
CA ALA A 256 -12.50 -10.34 17.96
C ALA A 256 -12.98 -9.68 16.65
N ALA A 257 -13.82 -8.65 16.77
CA ALA A 257 -14.10 -7.76 15.66
C ALA A 257 -12.79 -7.06 15.26
N GLN A 258 -12.41 -7.21 13.99
CA GLN A 258 -11.15 -6.68 13.46
C GLN A 258 -11.35 -5.30 12.86
N PRO A 259 -10.31 -4.44 12.88
CA PRO A 259 -10.25 -3.29 12.00
C PRO A 259 -10.39 -3.72 10.54
N ALA A 260 -10.89 -2.84 9.68
CA ALA A 260 -11.03 -3.10 8.26
C ALA A 260 -10.53 -1.92 7.43
N THR A 261 -9.70 -2.21 6.43
CA THR A 261 -9.24 -1.23 5.44
C THR A 261 -9.87 -1.45 4.08
N ALA A 262 -10.59 -2.55 3.85
CA ALA A 262 -11.25 -2.83 2.59
C ALA A 262 -12.63 -3.45 2.76
N ARG A 263 -13.53 -3.19 1.81
CA ARG A 263 -14.91 -3.70 1.76
C ARG A 263 -15.30 -4.11 0.35
N PHE A 264 -15.55 -5.40 0.15
CA PHE A 264 -15.88 -5.98 -1.15
C PHE A 264 -17.32 -6.49 -1.19
N ALA A 265 -18.04 -6.24 -2.29
CA ALA A 265 -19.31 -6.90 -2.54
C ALA A 265 -19.05 -8.26 -3.21
N VAL A 266 -19.47 -9.35 -2.56
CA VAL A 266 -19.17 -10.73 -2.99
C VAL A 266 -20.43 -11.39 -3.57
N PRO A 267 -20.41 -11.87 -4.83
CA PRO A 267 -21.49 -12.66 -5.43
C PRO A 267 -21.73 -14.00 -4.70
N PRO A 268 -22.89 -14.67 -4.89
CA PRO A 268 -24.04 -14.23 -5.69
C PRO A 268 -24.95 -13.23 -4.96
N ASP A 269 -24.88 -13.18 -3.63
CA ASP A 269 -25.81 -12.41 -2.78
C ASP A 269 -25.40 -10.94 -2.60
N TRP A 270 -24.24 -10.54 -3.13
CA TRP A 270 -23.66 -9.19 -2.99
C TRP A 270 -23.46 -8.75 -1.53
N ARG A 271 -23.17 -9.71 -0.65
CA ARG A 271 -22.84 -9.42 0.75
C ARG A 271 -21.52 -8.67 0.83
N ILE A 272 -21.42 -7.75 1.78
CA ILE A 272 -20.19 -7.01 2.01
C ILE A 272 -19.25 -7.83 2.91
N LEU A 273 -18.06 -8.13 2.40
CA LEU A 273 -16.94 -8.67 3.15
C LEU A 273 -15.99 -7.54 3.53
N SER A 274 -15.66 -7.44 4.81
CA SER A 274 -14.63 -6.52 5.30
C SER A 274 -13.30 -7.25 5.52
N ALA A 275 -12.18 -6.58 5.25
CA ALA A 275 -10.85 -7.13 5.47
C ALA A 275 -9.85 -6.05 5.90
N LEU A 276 -8.84 -6.46 6.68
CA LEU A 276 -7.64 -5.67 6.96
C LEU A 276 -6.55 -6.08 5.99
N LEU A 277 -6.23 -5.23 5.01
CA LEU A 277 -5.27 -5.53 3.93
C LEU A 277 -4.18 -4.47 3.79
N ASP A 278 -4.46 -3.25 4.23
CA ASP A 278 -3.58 -2.10 4.11
C ASP A 278 -2.96 -1.78 5.47
N TYR A 279 -1.63 -1.57 5.49
CA TYR A 279 -0.87 -1.38 6.73
C TYR A 279 0.10 -0.22 6.61
N ALA A 280 0.50 0.33 7.76
CA ALA A 280 1.58 1.30 7.87
C ALA A 280 2.51 0.88 9.01
N MET A 281 3.42 -0.04 8.71
CA MET A 281 4.35 -0.61 9.68
C MET A 281 5.58 0.29 9.84
N ILE A 282 6.05 0.48 11.08
CA ILE A 282 7.23 1.31 11.37
C ILE A 282 8.32 0.54 12.12
N SER A 283 9.58 0.95 11.96
CA SER A 283 10.70 0.44 12.75
C SER A 283 10.59 0.86 14.23
N PRO A 284 11.21 0.12 15.17
CA PRO A 284 11.11 0.41 16.61
C PRO A 284 11.54 1.81 17.04
N ASP A 285 12.52 2.43 16.37
CA ASP A 285 12.96 3.79 16.69
C ASP A 285 11.88 4.84 16.37
N LEU A 286 11.06 4.61 15.34
CA LEU A 286 9.95 5.49 14.99
C LEU A 286 8.78 5.39 15.97
N CYS A 287 8.69 4.32 16.77
CA CYS A 287 7.72 4.23 17.86
C CYS A 287 7.91 5.33 18.92
N ALA A 288 9.13 5.88 19.04
CA ALA A 288 9.43 7.00 19.93
C ALA A 288 9.01 8.36 19.35
N CYS A 289 8.66 8.44 18.06
CA CYS A 289 8.26 9.66 17.36
C CYS A 289 6.75 9.97 17.50
N GLY A 290 6.14 9.60 18.63
CA GLY A 290 4.71 9.82 18.91
C GLY A 290 3.76 9.39 17.79
N PRO A 291 3.89 8.16 17.24
CA PRO A 291 3.16 7.78 16.05
C PRO A 291 1.65 7.67 16.31
N ARG A 292 0.83 8.11 15.35
CA ARG A 292 -0.63 7.95 15.39
C ARG A 292 -1.14 7.36 14.09
N TRP A 293 -1.88 6.26 14.19
CA TRP A 293 -2.53 5.64 13.05
C TRP A 293 -4.01 5.99 13.03
N ARG A 294 -4.57 6.07 11.82
CA ARG A 294 -6.01 6.19 11.59
C ARG A 294 -6.38 5.44 10.32
N ILE A 295 -7.37 4.55 10.43
CA ILE A 295 -8.02 3.95 9.27
C ILE A 295 -9.23 4.82 8.94
N TRP A 296 -9.30 5.31 7.72
CA TRP A 296 -10.35 6.22 7.27
C TRP A 296 -11.62 5.46 6.86
N HIS A 297 -12.12 4.61 7.75
CA HIS A 297 -13.26 3.74 7.47
C HIS A 297 -14.60 4.49 7.66
N PRO A 298 -15.46 4.57 6.63
CA PRO A 298 -16.66 5.42 6.62
C PRO A 298 -17.74 5.03 7.63
N PHE A 299 -17.64 3.84 8.22
CA PHE A 299 -18.61 3.33 9.20
C PHE A 299 -18.02 3.07 10.59
N ASP A 300 -16.70 3.04 10.71
CA ASP A 300 -16.04 2.69 11.99
C ASP A 300 -15.32 3.89 12.60
N ASP A 301 -14.93 4.87 11.77
CA ASP A 301 -14.41 6.15 12.25
C ASP A 301 -15.58 7.11 12.55
N PRO A 302 -15.74 7.56 13.82
CA PRO A 302 -16.91 8.33 14.22
C PRO A 302 -16.97 9.72 13.59
N GLU A 303 -15.83 10.36 13.31
CA GLU A 303 -15.80 11.69 12.68
C GLU A 303 -16.18 11.58 11.20
N ILE A 304 -15.67 10.55 10.51
CA ILE A 304 -16.00 10.29 9.11
C ILE A 304 -17.46 9.84 8.97
N TYR A 305 -17.95 9.00 9.88
CA TYR A 305 -19.36 8.58 9.88
C TYR A 305 -20.32 9.77 10.02
N ALA A 306 -19.94 10.78 10.82
CA ALA A 306 -20.71 12.01 10.98
C ALA A 306 -20.62 12.93 9.75
N ASP A 307 -19.55 12.87 8.96
CA ASP A 307 -19.40 13.59 7.70
C ASP A 307 -19.92 12.77 6.52
N ALA A 308 -21.21 12.93 6.22
CA ALA A 308 -21.85 12.24 5.11
C ALA A 308 -21.20 12.48 3.73
N LYS A 309 -20.55 13.64 3.52
CA LYS A 309 -19.88 13.93 2.24
C LYS A 309 -18.58 13.15 2.12
N LEU A 310 -17.76 13.16 3.16
CA LEU A 310 -16.51 12.40 3.18
C LEU A 310 -16.78 10.89 3.14
N SER A 311 -17.79 10.42 3.89
CA SER A 311 -18.23 9.02 3.86
C SER A 311 -18.66 8.58 2.44
N ALA A 312 -19.47 9.39 1.75
CA ALA A 312 -19.87 9.10 0.38
C ALA A 312 -18.68 9.16 -0.60
N ALA A 313 -17.76 10.11 -0.41
CA ALA A 313 -16.55 10.22 -1.23
C ALA A 313 -15.65 8.99 -1.10
N LEU A 314 -15.41 8.50 0.13
CA LEU A 314 -14.65 7.27 0.38
C LEU A 314 -15.26 6.06 -0.34
N LEU A 315 -16.58 5.89 -0.26
CA LEU A 315 -17.29 4.79 -0.91
C LEU A 315 -17.27 4.89 -2.44
N ALA A 316 -17.33 6.10 -2.98
CA ALA A 316 -17.24 6.37 -4.41
C ALA A 316 -15.82 6.25 -4.96
N ALA A 317 -14.80 6.52 -4.14
CA ALA A 317 -13.41 6.53 -4.56
C ALA A 317 -12.80 5.14 -4.70
N SER A 318 -12.99 4.25 -3.73
CA SER A 318 -12.33 2.94 -3.70
C SER A 318 -13.10 1.92 -2.84
N ASP A 319 -12.84 0.65 -3.05
CA ASP A 319 -13.21 -0.44 -2.12
C ASP A 319 -12.21 -0.60 -0.97
N HIS A 320 -11.08 0.11 -1.01
CA HIS A 320 -10.15 0.29 0.10
C HIS A 320 -10.27 1.70 0.72
N PHE A 321 -9.91 1.80 1.99
CA PHE A 321 -9.91 3.02 2.78
C PHE A 321 -8.47 3.39 3.16
N PRO A 322 -8.11 4.68 3.08
CA PRO A 322 -6.77 5.13 3.42
C PRO A 322 -6.38 4.76 4.86
N VAL A 323 -5.09 4.48 5.04
CA VAL A 323 -4.45 4.40 6.36
C VAL A 323 -3.44 5.53 6.47
N THR A 324 -3.61 6.41 7.45
CA THR A 324 -2.64 7.48 7.74
C THR A 324 -1.78 7.15 8.94
N LEU A 325 -0.54 7.61 8.89
CA LEU A 325 0.46 7.57 9.94
C LEU A 325 0.99 8.99 10.17
N ASP A 326 0.70 9.56 11.34
CA ASP A 326 1.35 10.78 11.82
C ASP A 326 2.63 10.43 12.57
N LEU A 327 3.70 11.17 12.34
CA LEU A 327 4.98 11.09 13.06
C LEU A 327 5.42 12.49 13.48
N ASP A 328 5.84 12.62 14.74
CA ASP A 328 6.56 13.78 15.25
C ASP A 328 8.07 13.55 15.10
N LEU A 329 8.67 14.20 14.10
CA LEU A 329 10.08 14.06 13.78
C LEU A 329 10.97 15.09 14.48
N SER A 330 10.38 16.04 15.23
CA SER A 330 11.11 17.17 15.82
C SER A 330 12.23 16.76 16.79
N GLY A 331 12.09 15.59 17.44
CA GLY A 331 13.08 15.03 18.36
C GLY A 331 14.06 14.06 17.71
N LYS A 332 13.98 13.80 16.40
CA LYS A 332 14.80 12.80 15.73
C LYS A 332 16.15 13.38 15.33
N PRO A 333 17.29 12.80 15.76
CA PRO A 333 18.60 13.32 15.40
C PRO A 333 18.82 13.24 13.89
N VAL A 334 19.33 14.34 13.32
CA VAL A 334 19.78 14.40 11.92
C VAL A 334 20.98 13.45 11.76
N PRO A 335 20.99 12.53 10.78
CA PRO A 335 22.17 11.72 10.51
C PRO A 335 23.38 12.62 10.26
N ALA A 336 24.52 12.33 10.88
CA ALA A 336 25.76 13.04 10.57
C ALA A 336 26.11 12.78 9.09
N ALA A 337 26.33 13.87 8.34
CA ALA A 337 26.62 13.86 6.91
C ALA A 337 27.91 13.12 6.56
#